data_AF-A0A6J0BEF5-F1
#
_entry.id   AF-A0A6J0BEF5-F1
#
_cell.length_a   1.000
_cell.length_b   1.000
_cell.length_c   1.000
_cell.angle_alpha   90.00
_cell.angle_beta   90.00
_cell.angle_gamma   90.00
#
_symmetry.space_group_name_H-M   'P 1'
#
loop_
_entity.id
_entity.type
_entity.pdbx_description
1 polymer ?
#
loop_
_entity_poly.entity_id
_entity_poly.type
_entity_poly.pdbx_seq_one_letter_code
_entity_poly.pdbx_strand_id
1 'polypeptide(L)'
;MSDPVSPSLKDLPKVALDLKSELEGFNHGCMKKAATAEKNVLPSAEDVAAEKTQQTLIAGIEAFDPAVLKHTETQEKYHLPDKDAVKAEKQHQNLLNGVESFNKAAMRHAETLEKNLLPDPQAIQEEKGKQQLISGIENFDPAKLKHAETLEKNPLPTKEAIDAEKVAA
;
A
#
# COMPACT_ATOMS: atom_id res chain seq x y z
N MET A 1 42.42 -9.81 -11.87
CA MET A 1 43.27 -10.09 -13.04
C MET A 1 44.28 -11.16 -12.68
N SER A 2 44.01 -12.39 -13.08
CA SER A 2 44.96 -13.50 -13.26
C SER A 2 44.13 -14.60 -13.91
N ASP A 3 44.08 -14.61 -15.24
CA ASP A 3 43.43 -15.70 -15.96
C ASP A 3 44.11 -17.03 -15.59
N PRO A 4 43.37 -18.12 -15.38
CA PRO A 4 43.98 -19.42 -15.13
C PRO A 4 44.81 -19.82 -16.36
N VAL A 5 46.13 -19.71 -16.24
CA VAL A 5 47.06 -20.23 -17.24
C VAL A 5 46.83 -21.73 -17.34
N SER A 6 46.27 -22.16 -18.46
CA SER A 6 46.12 -23.59 -18.76
C SER A 6 47.52 -24.20 -18.84
N PRO A 7 47.82 -25.28 -18.10
CA PRO A 7 49.15 -25.85 -18.06
C PRO A 7 49.60 -26.24 -19.47
N SER A 8 50.83 -25.91 -19.83
CA SER A 8 51.37 -26.27 -21.13
C SER A 8 51.58 -27.79 -21.21
N LEU A 9 51.59 -28.38 -22.40
CA LEU A 9 51.79 -29.83 -22.59
C LEU A 9 53.04 -30.39 -21.88
N LYS A 10 54.04 -29.54 -21.61
CA LYS A 10 55.27 -29.91 -20.93
C LYS A 10 55.13 -30.00 -19.41
N ASP A 11 54.12 -29.34 -18.85
CA ASP A 11 53.88 -29.22 -17.40
C ASP A 11 52.86 -30.25 -16.89
N LEU A 12 52.18 -30.97 -17.79
CA LEU A 12 51.28 -32.05 -17.44
C LEU A 12 52.07 -33.30 -17.02
N PRO A 13 51.67 -34.00 -15.93
CA PRO A 13 52.33 -35.22 -15.49
C PRO A 13 52.30 -36.25 -16.62
N LYS A 14 53.46 -36.78 -16.98
CA LYS A 14 53.54 -37.84 -17.99
C LYS A 14 52.84 -39.07 -17.46
N VAL A 15 51.84 -39.56 -18.20
CA VAL A 15 51.14 -40.81 -17.90
C VAL A 15 52.18 -41.92 -17.81
N ALA A 16 52.13 -42.70 -16.72
CA ALA A 16 53.02 -43.84 -16.53
C ALA A 16 52.93 -44.77 -17.76
N LEU A 17 54.07 -45.31 -18.21
CA LEU A 17 54.15 -46.11 -19.43
C LEU A 17 53.14 -47.28 -19.44
N ASP A 18 52.91 -47.88 -18.27
CA ASP A 18 51.98 -48.99 -18.10
C ASP A 18 50.54 -48.57 -18.40
N LEU A 19 50.08 -47.43 -17.85
CA LEU A 19 48.73 -46.91 -18.08
C LEU A 19 48.53 -46.46 -19.52
N LYS A 20 49.57 -45.86 -20.14
CA LYS A 20 49.54 -45.51 -21.57
C LYS A 20 49.34 -46.75 -22.43
N SER A 21 50.05 -47.84 -22.11
CA SER A 21 49.96 -49.09 -22.86
C SER A 21 48.59 -49.77 -22.68
N GLU A 22 48.02 -49.71 -21.48
CA GLU A 22 46.69 -50.26 -21.20
C GLU A 22 45.57 -49.48 -21.90
N LEU A 23 45.69 -48.14 -21.97
CA LEU A 23 44.75 -47.30 -22.72
C LEU A 23 44.88 -47.49 -24.23
N GLU A 24 46.10 -47.63 -24.76
CA GLU A 24 46.35 -47.91 -26.18
C GLU A 24 45.88 -49.31 -26.58
N GLY A 25 45.97 -50.28 -25.68
CA GLY A 25 45.46 -51.64 -25.86
C GLY A 25 43.99 -51.83 -25.45
N PHE A 26 43.29 -50.77 -25.03
CA PHE A 26 41.95 -50.88 -24.47
C PHE A 26 40.95 -51.34 -25.54
N ASN A 27 40.47 -52.57 -25.42
CA ASN A 27 39.48 -53.12 -26.32
C ASN A 27 38.07 -52.68 -25.90
N HIS A 28 37.50 -51.69 -26.60
CA HIS A 28 36.13 -51.24 -26.40
C HIS A 28 35.07 -52.35 -26.57
N GLY A 29 35.42 -53.47 -27.22
CA GLY A 29 34.57 -54.67 -27.32
C GLY A 29 34.35 -55.37 -25.98
N CYS A 30 35.22 -55.15 -25.00
CA CYS A 30 35.07 -55.65 -23.62
C CYS A 30 34.11 -54.78 -22.78
N MET A 31 33.68 -53.61 -23.28
CA MET A 31 32.69 -52.80 -22.60
C MET A 31 31.32 -53.48 -22.68
N LYS A 32 30.63 -53.56 -21.54
CA LYS A 32 29.25 -54.07 -21.49
C LYS A 32 28.37 -53.19 -22.40
N LYS A 33 27.67 -53.81 -23.35
CA LYS A 33 26.70 -53.11 -24.19
C LYS A 33 25.50 -52.69 -23.34
N ALA A 34 25.16 -51.39 -23.38
CA ALA A 34 23.93 -50.89 -22.80
C ALA A 34 22.79 -51.04 -23.82
N ALA A 35 21.69 -51.69 -23.43
CA ALA A 35 20.51 -51.81 -24.28
C ALA A 35 19.72 -50.50 -24.28
N THR A 36 19.52 -49.90 -25.45
CA THR A 36 18.60 -48.78 -25.63
C THR A 36 17.23 -49.31 -26.06
N ALA A 37 16.19 -49.06 -25.26
CA ALA A 37 14.82 -49.42 -25.61
C ALA A 37 14.13 -48.22 -26.26
N GLU A 38 13.83 -48.31 -27.56
CA GLU A 38 12.98 -47.34 -28.26
C GLU A 38 11.51 -47.65 -27.95
N LYS A 39 10.85 -46.74 -27.22
CA LYS A 39 9.46 -46.94 -26.79
C LYS A 39 8.48 -46.36 -27.82
N ASN A 40 8.24 -47.09 -28.90
CA ASN A 40 7.16 -46.77 -29.84
C ASN A 40 5.82 -47.23 -29.25
N VAL A 41 5.12 -46.33 -28.55
CA VAL A 41 3.79 -46.61 -27.99
C VAL A 41 2.76 -46.41 -29.09
N LEU A 42 1.96 -47.45 -29.36
CA LEU A 42 0.83 -47.35 -30.28
C LEU A 42 -0.31 -46.52 -29.66
N PRO A 43 -1.13 -45.84 -30.48
CA PRO A 43 -2.34 -45.17 -29.98
C PRO A 43 -3.20 -46.13 -29.18
N SER A 44 -3.74 -45.65 -28.06
CA SER A 44 -4.67 -46.43 -27.25
C SER A 44 -6.03 -46.53 -27.94
N ALA A 45 -6.87 -47.47 -27.49
CA ALA A 45 -8.25 -47.56 -27.96
C ALA A 45 -9.07 -46.29 -27.65
N GLU A 46 -8.72 -45.58 -26.57
CA GLU A 46 -9.32 -44.31 -26.21
C GLU A 46 -8.95 -43.20 -27.20
N ASP A 47 -7.68 -43.12 -27.60
CA ASP A 47 -7.20 -42.14 -28.57
C ASP A 47 -7.94 -42.28 -29.92
N VAL A 48 -8.10 -43.52 -30.41
CA VAL A 48 -8.80 -43.79 -31.67
C VAL A 48 -10.30 -43.48 -31.56
N ALA A 49 -10.92 -43.77 -30.41
CA ALA A 49 -12.33 -43.47 -30.19
C ALA A 49 -12.59 -41.95 -30.13
N ALA A 50 -11.71 -41.20 -29.47
CA ALA A 50 -11.75 -39.75 -29.42
C ALA A 50 -11.59 -39.15 -30.83
N GLU A 51 -10.59 -39.60 -31.59
CA GLU A 51 -10.35 -39.14 -32.96
C GLU A 51 -11.55 -39.38 -33.87
N LYS A 52 -12.15 -40.58 -33.80
CA LYS A 52 -13.35 -40.91 -34.59
C LYS A 52 -14.54 -40.01 -34.23
N THR A 53 -14.69 -39.67 -32.96
CA THR A 53 -15.75 -38.77 -32.49
C THR A 53 -15.55 -37.35 -33.03
N GLN A 54 -14.31 -36.83 -32.95
CA GLN A 54 -13.97 -35.52 -33.51
C GLN A 54 -14.17 -35.48 -35.03
N GLN A 55 -13.71 -36.50 -35.74
CA GLN A 55 -13.87 -36.58 -37.18
C GLN A 55 -15.35 -36.61 -37.60
N THR A 56 -16.19 -37.32 -36.85
CA THR A 56 -17.64 -37.35 -37.08
C THR A 56 -18.27 -35.97 -36.87
N LEU A 57 -17.86 -35.25 -35.82
CA LEU A 57 -18.36 -33.91 -35.54
C LEU A 57 -17.96 -32.91 -36.64
N ILE A 58 -16.69 -32.95 -37.06
CA ILE A 58 -16.16 -32.09 -38.13
C ILE A 58 -16.90 -32.35 -39.44
N ALA A 59 -17.04 -33.62 -39.83
CA ALA A 59 -17.77 -33.99 -41.05
C ALA A 59 -19.25 -33.56 -40.98
N GLY A 60 -19.87 -33.62 -39.81
CA GLY A 60 -21.23 -33.14 -39.59
C GLY A 60 -21.38 -31.62 -39.76
N ILE A 61 -20.37 -30.85 -39.34
CA ILE A 61 -20.33 -29.39 -39.51
C ILE A 61 -20.05 -29.02 -40.98
N GLU A 62 -19.12 -29.73 -41.64
CA GLU A 62 -18.81 -29.51 -43.07
C GLU A 62 -20.01 -29.81 -43.97
N ALA A 63 -20.78 -30.85 -43.66
CA ALA A 63 -21.98 -31.23 -44.38
C ALA A 63 -23.24 -30.46 -43.92
N PHE A 64 -23.13 -29.57 -42.94
CA PHE A 64 -24.28 -28.85 -42.41
C PHE A 64 -24.84 -27.87 -43.45
N ASP A 65 -26.10 -28.04 -43.81
CA ASP A 65 -26.82 -27.14 -44.71
C ASP A 65 -27.39 -25.94 -43.92
N PRO A 66 -26.88 -24.71 -44.09
CA PRO A 66 -27.42 -23.54 -43.40
C PRO A 66 -28.87 -23.23 -43.79
N ALA A 67 -29.36 -23.72 -44.93
CA ALA A 67 -30.72 -23.47 -45.40
C ALA A 67 -31.79 -24.18 -44.54
N VAL A 68 -31.40 -25.19 -43.74
CA VAL A 68 -32.33 -25.83 -42.79
C VAL A 68 -32.53 -25.03 -41.51
N LEU A 69 -31.74 -23.98 -41.27
CA LEU A 69 -31.94 -23.09 -40.13
C LEU A 69 -33.22 -22.29 -40.32
N LYS A 70 -34.07 -22.28 -39.28
CA LYS A 70 -35.26 -21.44 -39.26
C LYS A 70 -34.84 -19.97 -39.29
N HIS A 71 -35.42 -19.20 -40.21
CA HIS A 71 -35.23 -17.75 -40.23
C HIS A 71 -35.67 -17.15 -38.88
N THR A 72 -34.80 -16.36 -38.27
CA THR A 72 -35.10 -15.57 -37.08
C THR A 72 -35.00 -14.11 -37.48
N GLU A 73 -36.12 -13.39 -37.39
CA GLU A 73 -36.16 -11.96 -37.64
C GLU A 73 -35.66 -11.22 -36.40
N THR A 74 -34.51 -10.57 -36.50
CA THR A 74 -33.97 -9.72 -35.42
C THR A 74 -34.59 -8.33 -35.49
N GLN A 75 -35.44 -7.99 -34.53
CA GLN A 75 -36.03 -6.65 -34.40
C GLN A 75 -35.04 -5.71 -33.71
N GLU A 76 -34.34 -4.87 -34.49
CA GLU A 76 -33.52 -3.78 -33.96
C GLU A 76 -34.45 -2.66 -33.47
N LYS A 77 -34.63 -2.57 -32.15
CA LYS A 77 -35.49 -1.56 -31.54
C LYS A 77 -34.81 -0.18 -31.57
N TYR A 78 -34.98 0.56 -32.65
CA TYR A 78 -34.77 2.02 -32.66
C TYR A 78 -36.00 2.71 -32.09
N HIS A 79 -36.04 2.90 -30.77
CA HIS A 79 -37.03 3.80 -30.17
C HIS A 79 -36.51 5.23 -30.31
N LEU A 80 -37.32 6.08 -30.95
CA LEU A 80 -37.13 7.52 -30.85
C LEU A 80 -37.14 7.93 -29.36
N PRO A 81 -36.30 8.89 -28.96
CA PRO A 81 -36.36 9.45 -27.62
C PRO A 81 -37.79 9.89 -27.31
N ASP A 82 -38.29 9.52 -26.14
CA ASP A 82 -39.62 9.95 -25.71
C ASP A 82 -39.61 11.46 -25.40
N LYS A 83 -40.81 12.01 -25.20
CA LYS A 83 -40.97 13.45 -24.92
C LYS A 83 -40.25 13.89 -23.64
N ASP A 84 -40.13 12.98 -22.67
CA ASP A 84 -39.50 13.27 -21.39
C ASP A 84 -37.98 13.33 -21.52
N ALA A 85 -37.37 12.42 -22.30
CA ALA A 85 -35.96 12.43 -22.65
C ALA A 85 -35.56 13.71 -23.38
N VAL A 86 -36.35 14.15 -24.36
CA VAL A 86 -36.10 15.42 -25.09
C VAL A 86 -36.23 16.62 -24.16
N LYS A 87 -37.20 16.61 -23.24
CA LYS A 87 -37.40 17.70 -22.27
C LYS A 87 -36.25 17.77 -21.26
N ALA A 88 -35.79 16.62 -20.76
CA ALA A 88 -34.66 16.53 -19.86
C ALA A 88 -33.38 17.04 -20.52
N GLU A 89 -33.11 16.62 -21.76
CA GLU A 89 -31.96 17.11 -22.53
C GLU A 89 -32.01 18.62 -22.73
N LYS A 90 -33.16 19.17 -23.11
CA LYS A 90 -33.33 20.61 -23.27
C LYS A 90 -33.13 21.38 -21.96
N GLN A 91 -33.61 20.84 -20.84
CA GLN A 91 -33.39 21.43 -19.52
C GLN A 91 -31.91 21.44 -19.14
N HIS A 92 -31.22 20.35 -19.38
CA HIS A 92 -29.78 20.22 -19.13
C HIS A 92 -28.97 21.21 -19.99
N GLN A 93 -29.27 21.29 -21.28
CA GLN A 93 -28.60 22.22 -22.19
C GLN A 93 -28.83 23.68 -21.79
N ASN A 94 -30.05 24.03 -21.36
CA ASN A 94 -30.34 25.38 -20.87
C ASN A 94 -29.56 25.73 -19.60
N LEU A 95 -29.40 24.77 -18.69
CA LEU A 95 -28.61 24.95 -17.47
C LEU A 95 -27.13 25.19 -17.82
N LEU A 96 -26.56 24.34 -18.68
CA LEU A 96 -25.17 24.48 -19.14
C LEU A 96 -24.93 25.84 -19.78
N ASN A 97 -25.80 26.24 -20.73
CA ASN A 97 -25.68 27.53 -21.41
C ASN A 97 -25.82 28.70 -20.41
N GLY A 98 -26.70 28.59 -19.42
CA GLY A 98 -26.88 29.60 -18.38
C GLY A 98 -25.65 29.78 -17.48
N VAL A 99 -24.94 28.69 -17.19
CA VAL A 99 -23.68 28.71 -16.42
C VAL A 99 -22.52 29.22 -17.27
N GLU A 100 -22.42 28.77 -18.53
CA GLU A 100 -21.35 29.20 -19.45
C GLU A 100 -21.42 30.69 -19.77
N SER A 101 -22.64 31.21 -19.99
CA SER A 101 -22.88 32.64 -20.26
C SER A 101 -23.05 33.49 -18.99
N PHE A 102 -22.82 32.91 -17.80
CA PHE A 102 -23.04 33.62 -16.55
C PHE A 102 -22.08 34.80 -16.40
N ASN A 103 -22.64 36.02 -16.34
CA ASN A 103 -21.86 37.22 -16.12
C ASN A 103 -21.41 37.34 -14.65
N LYS A 104 -20.15 36.98 -14.39
CA LYS A 104 -19.53 37.10 -13.05
C LYS A 104 -19.55 38.53 -12.50
N ALA A 105 -19.58 39.56 -13.35
CA ALA A 105 -19.67 40.95 -12.91
C ALA A 105 -21.05 41.32 -12.32
N ALA A 106 -22.08 40.51 -12.59
CA ALA A 106 -23.38 40.65 -11.93
C ALA A 106 -23.41 40.06 -10.51
N MET A 107 -22.35 39.35 -10.10
CA MET A 107 -22.24 38.78 -8.77
C MET A 107 -21.90 39.88 -7.75
N ARG A 108 -22.60 39.90 -6.61
CA ARG A 108 -22.31 40.87 -5.54
C ARG A 108 -20.91 40.61 -4.97
N HIS A 109 -20.12 41.68 -4.82
CA HIS A 109 -18.85 41.59 -4.11
C HIS A 109 -19.09 41.30 -2.63
N ALA A 110 -18.39 40.30 -2.10
CA ALA A 110 -18.30 40.06 -0.68
C ALA A 110 -17.03 40.74 -0.15
N GLU A 111 -17.21 41.72 0.73
CA GLU A 111 -16.11 42.37 1.43
C GLU A 111 -15.77 41.54 2.67
N THR A 112 -14.63 40.86 2.65
CA THR A 112 -14.14 40.07 3.79
C THR A 112 -13.28 40.97 4.68
N LEU A 113 -13.74 41.23 5.90
CA LEU A 113 -12.95 41.92 6.92
C LEU A 113 -12.07 40.90 7.66
N GLU A 114 -10.76 40.91 7.38
CA GLU A 114 -9.77 40.21 8.19
C GLU A 114 -9.58 40.97 9.52
N LYS A 115 -10.07 40.42 10.62
CA LYS A 115 -9.94 41.03 11.95
C LYS A 115 -8.57 40.78 12.57
N ASN A 116 -7.53 41.40 12.02
CA ASN A 116 -6.26 41.58 12.72
C ASN A 116 -6.36 42.80 13.64
N LEU A 117 -7.22 42.71 14.66
CA LEU A 117 -7.32 43.78 15.66
C LEU A 117 -6.06 43.75 16.53
N LEU A 118 -5.40 44.90 16.64
CA LEU A 118 -4.35 45.09 17.63
C LEU A 118 -4.94 44.88 19.03
N PRO A 119 -4.17 44.33 19.98
CA PRO A 119 -4.59 44.22 21.37
C PRO A 119 -5.09 45.58 21.88
N ASP A 120 -6.20 45.57 22.61
CA ASP A 120 -6.73 46.80 23.18
C ASP A 120 -5.80 47.38 24.28
N PRO A 121 -5.90 48.68 24.59
CA PRO A 121 -5.04 49.29 25.60
C PRO A 121 -5.15 48.66 26.99
N GLN A 122 -6.28 48.03 27.32
CA GLN A 122 -6.48 47.37 28.60
C GLN A 122 -5.66 46.07 28.67
N ALA A 123 -5.70 45.24 27.62
CA ALA A 123 -4.91 44.03 27.50
C ALA A 123 -3.41 44.33 27.59
N ILE A 124 -2.95 45.40 26.93
CA ILE A 124 -1.55 45.86 27.01
C ILE A 124 -1.18 46.26 28.44
N GLN A 125 -2.06 46.99 29.12
CA GLN A 125 -1.80 47.45 30.49
C GLN A 125 -1.79 46.30 31.49
N GLU A 126 -2.69 45.32 31.34
CA GLU A 126 -2.72 44.11 32.15
C GLU A 126 -1.46 43.26 31.93
N GLU A 127 -1.03 43.09 30.68
CA GLU A 127 0.21 42.38 30.36
C GLU A 127 1.45 43.08 30.94
N LYS A 128 1.51 44.41 30.82
CA LYS A 128 2.58 45.21 31.43
C LYS A 128 2.64 45.06 32.94
N GLY A 129 1.49 45.02 33.62
CA GLY A 129 1.40 44.76 35.06
C GLY A 129 1.90 43.36 35.43
N LYS A 130 1.53 42.34 34.65
CA LYS A 130 2.02 40.96 34.84
C LYS A 130 3.53 40.87 34.66
N GLN A 131 4.08 41.50 33.60
CA GLN A 131 5.53 41.54 33.37
C GLN A 131 6.26 42.22 34.51
N GLN A 132 5.76 43.35 35.01
CA GLN A 132 6.36 44.03 36.17
C GLN A 132 6.36 43.17 37.44
N LEU A 133 5.28 42.42 37.69
CA LEU A 133 5.23 41.50 38.83
C LEU A 133 6.26 40.38 38.68
N ILE A 134 6.33 39.75 37.50
CA ILE A 134 7.28 38.67 37.22
C ILE A 134 8.71 39.20 37.40
N SER A 135 9.06 40.34 36.79
CA SER A 135 10.38 40.94 36.94
C SER A 135 10.69 41.32 38.38
N GLY A 136 9.69 41.76 39.16
CA GLY A 136 9.86 42.05 40.58
C GLY A 136 10.21 40.81 41.41
N ILE A 137 9.62 39.66 41.08
CA ILE A 137 9.91 38.37 41.71
C ILE A 137 11.27 37.84 41.26
N GLU A 138 11.57 37.86 39.95
CA GLU A 138 12.84 37.37 39.39
C GLU A 138 14.05 38.13 39.95
N ASN A 139 13.90 39.44 40.15
CA ASN A 139 14.97 40.29 40.67
C ASN A 139 14.84 40.54 42.18
N PHE A 140 13.97 39.81 42.89
CA PHE A 140 13.84 39.94 44.32
C PHE A 140 15.10 39.43 45.02
N ASP A 141 15.70 40.29 45.85
CA ASP A 141 16.87 39.95 46.65
C ASP A 141 16.43 39.45 48.04
N PRO A 142 16.57 38.14 48.35
CA PRO A 142 16.17 37.59 49.64
C PRO A 142 16.98 38.16 50.81
N ALA A 143 18.19 38.71 50.57
CA ALA A 143 19.00 39.31 51.62
C ALA A 143 18.37 40.60 52.19
N LYS A 144 17.40 41.20 51.48
CA LYS A 144 16.64 42.35 51.96
C LYS A 144 15.49 41.98 52.90
N LEU A 145 15.20 40.69 53.08
CA LEU A 145 14.22 40.24 54.07
C LEU A 145 14.76 40.49 55.48
N LYS A 146 13.95 41.12 56.32
CA LYS A 146 14.29 41.31 57.74
C LYS A 146 14.24 39.95 58.43
N HIS A 147 15.21 39.69 59.31
CA HIS A 147 15.19 38.49 60.14
C HIS A 147 13.92 38.50 61.01
N ALA A 148 13.17 37.40 60.96
CA ALA A 148 12.00 37.17 61.79
C ALA A 148 12.23 35.89 62.60
N GLU A 149 12.32 36.03 63.91
CA GLU A 149 12.38 34.90 64.83
C GLU A 149 10.97 34.31 64.97
N THR A 150 10.79 33.07 64.52
CA THR A 150 9.51 32.36 64.62
C THR A 150 9.56 31.41 65.81
N LEU A 151 8.65 31.60 66.78
CA LEU A 151 8.47 30.67 67.89
C LEU A 151 7.45 29.61 67.49
N GLU A 152 7.95 28.50 66.94
CA GLU A 152 7.14 27.30 66.73
C GLU A 152 6.87 26.63 68.08
N LYS A 153 5.69 26.91 68.64
CA LYS A 153 5.24 26.21 69.86
C LYS A 153 4.75 24.83 69.43
N ASN A 154 5.52 23.81 69.76
CA ASN A 154 5.08 22.42 69.71
C ASN A 154 4.84 21.93 71.14
N PRO A 155 3.77 22.39 71.83
CA PRO A 155 3.52 21.97 73.20
C PRO A 155 3.20 20.47 73.21
N LEU A 156 3.90 19.72 74.05
CA LEU A 156 3.53 18.34 74.32
C LEU A 156 2.14 18.32 74.99
N PRO A 157 1.25 17.37 74.64
CA PRO A 157 -0.05 17.25 75.27
C PRO A 157 0.08 17.20 76.80
N THR A 158 -0.75 17.96 77.52
CA THR A 158 -0.72 17.93 78.99
C THR A 158 -1.28 16.60 79.50
N LYS A 159 -0.93 16.23 80.72
CA LYS A 159 -1.43 15.00 81.34
C LYS A 159 -2.96 15.00 81.41
N GLU A 160 -3.60 16.14 81.68
CA GLU A 160 -5.06 16.22 81.65
C GLU A 160 -5.63 15.98 80.25
N ALA A 161 -4.97 16.47 79.19
CA ALA A 161 -5.42 16.23 77.82
C ALA A 161 -5.29 14.74 77.45
N ILE A 162 -4.20 14.10 77.85
CA ILE A 162 -3.98 12.65 77.64
C ILE A 162 -5.00 11.82 78.42
N ASP A 163 -5.27 12.18 79.68
CA ASP A 163 -6.19 11.44 80.53
C ASP A 163 -7.65 11.64 80.09
N ALA A 164 -8.02 12.84 79.62
CA ALA A 164 -9.33 13.09 79.02
C ALA A 164 -9.54 12.26 77.73
N GLU A 165 -8.51 12.15 76.89
CA GLU A 165 -8.56 11.32 75.67
C GLU A 165 -8.63 9.82 76.00
N LYS A 166 -7.96 9.36 77.06
CA LYS A 166 -8.07 7.97 77.56
C LYS A 166 -9.45 7.62 78.12
N VAL A 167 -10.20 8.58 78.65
CA VAL A 167 -11.56 8.36 79.16
C VAL A 167 -12.61 8.46 78.04
N ALA A 168 -12.28 9.14 76.94
CA ALA A 168 -13.13 9.27 75.76
C ALA A 168 -12.95 8.14 74.72
N ALA A 169 -12.00 7.22 74.93
CA ALA A 169 -11.71 6.04 74.11
C ALA A 169 -12.19 4.74 74.79
#